data_AF-A0AA41YSD5-F1
#
_entry.id   AF-A0AA41YSD5-F1
#
_cell.length_a   1.000
_cell.length_b   1.000
_cell.length_c   1.000
_cell.angle_alpha   90.00
_cell.angle_beta   90.00
_cell.angle_gamma   90.00
#
_symmetry.space_group_name_H-M   'P 1'
#
loop_
_entity.id
_entity.type
_entity.pdbx_description
1 polymer ?
#
loop_
_entity_poly.entity_id
_entity_poly.type
_entity_poly.pdbx_seq_one_letter_code
_entity_poly.pdbx_strand_id
1 'polypeptide(L)'
;MTASERTGKPISAKFEIEDGKLQLSIYTMSDGDYTEVVVAPDSGAVTSAKKITDDEDLEAANSQKAAMQKASTPLIAATEKAVAQNTGSRAVSVFPELKDGQPVAVITILRDGKFTTVPEKLN
;
A
#
# COMPACT_ATOMS: atom_id res chain seq x y z
N MET A 1 -1.78 -5.95 -5.53
CA MET A 1 -2.46 -4.66 -5.77
C MET A 1 -3.47 -4.73 -6.92
N THR A 2 -3.25 -5.57 -7.94
CA THR A 2 -4.12 -5.70 -9.13
C THR A 2 -5.62 -5.88 -8.85
N ALA A 3 -6.00 -6.59 -7.80
CA ALA A 3 -7.40 -6.82 -7.44
C ALA A 3 -8.22 -5.53 -7.20
N SER A 4 -7.57 -4.43 -6.83
CA SER A 4 -8.22 -3.15 -6.55
C SER A 4 -8.19 -2.18 -7.74
N GLU A 5 -7.50 -2.48 -8.85
CA GLU A 5 -7.32 -1.52 -9.95
C GLU A 5 -8.66 -1.09 -10.59
N ARG A 6 -9.68 -1.95 -10.50
CA ARG A 6 -11.05 -1.64 -10.94
C ARG A 6 -11.75 -0.54 -10.14
N THR A 7 -11.25 -0.18 -8.95
CA THR A 7 -11.83 0.86 -8.08
C THR A 7 -11.01 2.16 -8.08
N GLY A 8 -9.87 2.18 -8.77
CA GLY A 8 -8.98 3.34 -8.85
C GLY A 8 -7.51 2.96 -8.85
N LYS A 9 -6.63 3.97 -8.93
CA LYS A 9 -5.18 3.76 -8.87
C LYS A 9 -4.77 3.40 -7.44
N PRO A 10 -4.12 2.24 -7.18
CA PRO A 10 -3.64 1.90 -5.84
C PRO A 10 -2.55 2.88 -5.38
N ILE A 11 -2.67 3.35 -4.14
CA ILE A 11 -1.73 4.30 -3.50
C ILE A 11 -1.12 3.75 -2.21
N SER A 12 -1.65 2.66 -1.66
CA SER A 12 -1.00 1.88 -0.59
C SER A 12 -1.60 0.49 -0.50
N ALA A 13 -0.93 -0.42 0.19
CA ALA A 13 -1.45 -1.73 0.54
C ALA A 13 -0.87 -2.17 1.88
N LYS A 14 -1.69 -2.68 2.80
CA LYS A 14 -1.27 -3.10 4.13
C LYS A 14 -2.08 -4.29 4.61
N PHE A 15 -1.41 -5.28 5.19
CA PHE A 15 -2.09 -6.33 5.93
C PHE A 15 -2.47 -5.83 7.32
N GLU A 16 -3.71 -6.08 7.71
CA GLU A 16 -4.29 -5.62 8.96
C GLU A 16 -5.12 -6.73 9.61
N ILE A 17 -5.28 -6.64 10.93
CA ILE A 17 -6.21 -7.47 11.69
C ILE A 17 -7.41 -6.59 12.05
N GLU A 18 -8.51 -6.82 11.35
CA GLU A 18 -9.79 -6.14 11.61
C GLU A 18 -10.78 -7.18 12.15
N ASP A 19 -11.39 -6.90 13.31
CA ASP A 19 -12.29 -7.83 14.00
C ASP A 19 -11.72 -9.27 14.15
N GLY A 20 -10.42 -9.37 14.40
CA GLY A 20 -9.72 -10.66 14.55
C GLY A 20 -9.48 -11.42 13.24
N LYS A 21 -9.73 -10.80 12.08
CA LYS A 21 -9.48 -11.39 10.76
C LYS A 21 -8.35 -10.68 10.04
N LEU A 22 -7.43 -11.46 9.47
CA LEU A 22 -6.40 -10.92 8.59
C LEU A 22 -7.04 -10.50 7.27
N GLN A 23 -6.78 -9.26 6.87
CA GLN A 23 -7.20 -8.71 5.59
C GLN A 23 -6.06 -7.93 4.93
N LEU A 24 -6.13 -7.77 3.62
CA LEU A 24 -5.30 -6.82 2.88
C LEU A 24 -6.14 -5.59 2.55
N SER A 25 -5.86 -4.47 3.22
CA SER A 25 -6.45 -3.17 2.92
C SER A 25 -5.61 -2.47 1.84
N ILE A 26 -6.26 -1.96 0.80
CA ILE A 26 -5.63 -1.26 -0.32
C ILE A 26 -6.35 0.06 -0.53
N TYR A 27 -5.67 1.19 -0.33
CA TYR A 27 -6.25 2.48 -0.68
C TYR A 27 -6.08 2.71 -2.17
N THR A 28 -7.17 3.13 -2.81
CA THR A 28 -7.23 3.49 -4.21
C THR A 28 -7.74 4.91 -4.38
N MET A 29 -7.29 5.59 -5.43
CA MET A 29 -7.73 6.95 -5.78
C MET A 29 -8.44 6.95 -7.14
N SER A 30 -9.63 7.55 -7.21
CA SER A 30 -10.36 7.86 -8.45
C SER A 30 -11.12 9.18 -8.27
N ASP A 31 -11.09 10.05 -9.28
CA ASP A 31 -11.93 11.27 -9.35
C ASP A 31 -11.89 12.17 -8.11
N GLY A 32 -10.73 12.23 -7.43
CA GLY A 32 -10.53 13.05 -6.23
C GLY A 32 -10.97 12.40 -4.92
N ASP A 33 -11.63 11.24 -4.99
CA ASP A 33 -12.02 10.43 -3.85
C ASP A 33 -11.03 9.29 -3.57
N TYR A 34 -11.09 8.77 -2.34
CA TYR A 34 -10.36 7.58 -1.93
C TYR A 34 -11.31 6.45 -1.56
N THR A 35 -10.93 5.23 -1.95
CA THR A 35 -11.65 4.00 -1.62
C THR A 35 -10.70 3.02 -0.95
N GLU A 36 -11.08 2.52 0.22
CA GLU A 36 -10.47 1.35 0.82
C GLU A 36 -11.06 0.09 0.15
N VAL A 37 -10.19 -0.71 -0.45
CA VAL A 37 -10.53 -2.04 -0.97
C VAL A 37 -9.97 -3.08 -0.04
N VAL A 38 -10.85 -3.91 0.52
CA VAL A 38 -10.48 -5.04 1.36
C VAL A 38 -10.40 -6.30 0.50
N VAL A 39 -9.26 -6.98 0.57
CA VAL A 39 -8.96 -8.22 -0.16
C VAL A 39 -8.71 -9.35 0.83
N ALA A 40 -9.37 -10.49 0.63
CA ALA A 40 -9.15 -11.70 1.40
C ALA A 40 -7.75 -12.29 1.10
N PRO A 41 -6.87 -12.46 2.10
CA PRO A 41 -5.48 -12.90 1.88
C PRO A 41 -5.33 -14.30 1.30
N ASP A 42 -6.31 -15.18 1.53
CA ASP A 42 -6.30 -16.58 1.15
C ASP A 42 -6.65 -16.80 -0.33
N SER A 43 -7.57 -15.98 -0.85
CA SER A 43 -8.18 -16.14 -2.17
C SER A 43 -7.86 -15.00 -3.12
N GLY A 44 -7.41 -13.85 -2.60
CA GLY A 44 -7.24 -12.62 -3.37
C GLY A 44 -8.57 -11.98 -3.80
N ALA A 45 -9.70 -12.45 -3.27
CA ALA A 45 -11.01 -11.91 -3.59
C ALA A 45 -11.25 -10.56 -2.91
N VAL A 46 -11.82 -9.60 -3.66
CA VAL A 46 -12.30 -8.34 -3.08
C VAL A 46 -13.55 -8.62 -2.24
N THR A 47 -13.49 -8.35 -0.95
CA THR A 47 -14.59 -8.56 0.01
C THR A 47 -15.32 -7.26 0.34
N SER A 48 -14.68 -6.12 0.17
CA SER A 48 -15.28 -4.80 0.35
C SER A 48 -14.61 -3.74 -0.51
N ALA A 49 -15.36 -2.69 -0.84
CA ALA A 49 -14.85 -1.46 -1.42
C ALA A 49 -15.68 -0.31 -0.84
N LYS A 50 -15.09 0.51 0.02
CA LYS A 50 -15.78 1.59 0.74
C LYS A 50 -15.06 2.91 0.53
N LYS A 51 -15.82 3.98 0.33
CA LYS A 51 -15.27 5.33 0.33
C LYS A 51 -14.64 5.62 1.69
N ILE A 52 -13.43 6.16 1.68
CA ILE A 52 -12.76 6.64 2.88
C ILE A 52 -13.39 7.98 3.26
N THR A 53 -13.89 8.07 4.48
CA THR A 53 -14.50 9.30 5.03
C THR A 53 -13.96 9.66 6.41
N ASP A 54 -13.15 8.80 7.02
CA ASP A 54 -12.48 9.09 8.28
C ASP A 54 -11.37 10.12 8.05
N ASP A 55 -11.26 11.10 8.94
CA ASP A 55 -10.35 12.24 8.76
C ASP A 55 -8.87 11.81 8.77
N GLU A 56 -8.49 10.85 9.61
CA GLU A 56 -7.11 10.36 9.72
C GLU A 56 -6.72 9.59 8.45
N ASP A 57 -7.64 8.76 7.95
CA ASP A 57 -7.42 8.03 6.70
C ASP A 57 -7.39 8.95 5.48
N LEU A 58 -8.21 10.01 5.47
CA LEU A 58 -8.17 11.04 4.43
C LEU A 58 -6.84 11.80 4.45
N GLU A 59 -6.30 12.14 5.62
CA GLU A 59 -4.97 12.77 5.74
C GLU A 59 -3.86 11.86 5.21
N ALA A 60 -3.89 10.57 5.59
CA ALA A 60 -2.95 9.57 5.10
C ALA A 60 -3.05 9.39 3.58
N ALA A 61 -4.26 9.24 3.04
CA ALA A 61 -4.49 9.07 1.61
C ALA A 61 -4.05 10.30 0.79
N ASN A 62 -4.28 11.52 1.31
CA ASN A 62 -3.80 12.75 0.69
C ASN A 62 -2.27 12.83 0.66
N SER A 63 -1.61 12.45 1.75
CA SER A 63 -0.14 12.39 1.82
C SER A 63 0.44 11.38 0.84
N GLN A 64 -0.16 10.18 0.78
CA GLN A 64 0.23 9.13 -0.16
C GLN A 64 0.02 9.56 -1.62
N LYS A 65 -1.09 10.23 -1.92
CA LYS A 65 -1.34 10.82 -3.25
C LYS A 65 -0.26 11.83 -3.63
N ALA A 66 0.09 12.75 -2.73
CA ALA A 66 1.11 13.77 -3.00
C ALA A 66 2.48 13.15 -3.34
N ALA A 67 2.84 12.06 -2.65
CA ALA A 67 4.03 11.29 -2.99
C ALA A 67 3.90 10.57 -4.35
N MET A 68 2.77 9.92 -4.61
CA MET A 68 2.53 9.24 -5.90
C MET A 68 2.43 10.17 -7.11
N GLN A 69 2.13 11.46 -6.91
CA GLN A 69 2.15 12.46 -7.97
C GLN A 69 3.58 12.79 -8.45
N LYS A 70 4.59 12.60 -7.59
CA LYS A 70 6.00 12.79 -7.94
C LYS A 70 6.70 11.50 -8.39
N ALA A 71 6.10 10.35 -8.09
CA ALA A 71 6.66 9.05 -8.40
C ALA A 71 6.58 8.73 -9.91
N SER A 72 7.67 8.20 -10.46
CA SER A 72 7.73 7.56 -11.79
C SER A 72 7.63 6.03 -11.68
N THR A 73 8.04 5.44 -10.55
CA THR A 73 8.06 4.00 -10.30
C THR A 73 6.78 3.56 -9.58
N PRO A 74 6.07 2.51 -10.07
CA PRO A 74 4.92 1.94 -9.37
C PRO A 74 5.28 1.29 -8.03
N LEU A 75 4.40 1.38 -7.03
CA LEU A 75 4.60 0.76 -5.71
C LEU A 75 4.82 -0.75 -5.79
N ILE A 76 4.13 -1.43 -6.72
CA ILE A 76 4.29 -2.87 -6.90
C ILE A 76 5.71 -3.23 -7.34
N ALA A 77 6.29 -2.47 -8.28
CA ALA A 77 7.66 -2.69 -8.75
C ALA A 77 8.70 -2.42 -7.64
N ALA A 78 8.51 -1.35 -6.86
CA ALA A 78 9.35 -1.07 -5.70
C ALA A 78 9.26 -2.18 -4.63
N THR A 79 8.05 -2.70 -4.39
CA THR A 79 7.81 -3.80 -3.44
C THR A 79 8.47 -5.10 -3.91
N GLU A 80 8.32 -5.46 -5.18
CA GLU A 80 8.95 -6.63 -5.79
C GLU A 80 10.48 -6.57 -5.69
N LYS A 81 11.06 -5.40 -5.98
CA LYS A 81 12.49 -5.13 -5.82
C LYS A 81 12.94 -5.33 -4.38
N ALA A 82 12.24 -4.75 -3.41
CA ALA A 82 12.59 -4.90 -1.99
C ALA A 82 12.53 -6.36 -1.54
N VAL A 83 11.52 -7.13 -1.95
CA VAL A 83 11.42 -8.56 -1.64
C VAL A 83 12.54 -9.37 -2.30
N ALA A 84 12.87 -9.08 -3.56
CA ALA A 84 13.95 -9.75 -4.28
C ALA A 84 15.32 -9.54 -3.60
N GLN A 85 15.60 -8.32 -3.12
CA GLN A 85 16.81 -7.98 -2.38
C GLN A 85 16.84 -8.57 -0.97
N ASN A 86 15.68 -8.95 -0.42
CA ASN A 86 15.52 -9.53 0.90
C ASN A 86 14.96 -10.96 0.80
N THR A 87 15.66 -11.84 0.08
CA THR A 87 15.21 -13.22 -0.19
C THR A 87 14.76 -13.95 1.07
N GLY A 88 13.59 -14.58 1.03
CA GLY A 88 12.97 -15.26 2.18
C GLY A 88 12.05 -14.36 3.02
N SER A 89 11.94 -13.07 2.68
CA SER A 89 10.97 -12.16 3.27
C SER A 89 9.64 -12.13 2.50
N ARG A 90 8.62 -11.55 3.13
CA ARG A 90 7.34 -11.21 2.51
C ARG A 90 7.02 -9.75 2.79
N ALA A 91 6.60 -8.98 1.79
CA ALA A 91 6.07 -7.65 2.03
C ALA A 91 4.71 -7.74 2.74
N VAL A 92 4.55 -6.98 3.81
CA VAL A 92 3.31 -6.91 4.60
C VAL A 92 2.66 -5.53 4.58
N SER A 93 3.39 -4.51 4.14
CA SER A 93 2.85 -3.17 3.91
C SER A 93 3.71 -2.42 2.89
N VAL A 94 3.08 -1.59 2.09
CA VAL A 94 3.72 -0.56 1.27
C VAL A 94 2.84 0.67 1.23
N PHE A 95 3.45 1.83 1.49
CA PHE A 95 2.83 3.13 1.22
C PHE A 95 3.92 4.15 0.86
N PRO A 96 3.61 5.15 0.03
CA PRO A 96 4.54 6.19 -0.37
C PRO A 96 4.52 7.37 0.60
N GLU A 97 5.68 7.97 0.80
CA GLU A 97 5.86 9.22 1.55
C GLU A 97 6.77 10.17 0.77
N LEU A 98 6.71 11.47 1.09
CA LEU A 98 7.71 12.43 0.66
C LEU A 98 8.82 12.54 1.73
N LYS A 99 10.04 12.13 1.39
CA LYS A 99 11.24 12.32 2.21
C LYS A 99 12.12 13.37 1.56
N ASP A 100 12.33 14.48 2.23
CA ASP A 100 13.05 15.65 1.68
C ASP A 100 12.51 16.07 0.31
N GLY A 101 11.18 16.00 0.15
CA GLY A 101 10.47 16.33 -1.09
C GLY A 101 10.53 15.27 -2.20
N GLN A 102 11.26 14.16 -2.00
CA GLN A 102 11.39 13.03 -2.93
C GLN A 102 10.42 11.90 -2.56
N PRO A 103 9.75 11.25 -3.53
CA PRO A 103 8.85 10.15 -3.24
C PRO A 103 9.62 8.86 -2.93
N VAL A 104 9.28 8.23 -1.81
CA VAL A 104 9.88 6.99 -1.32
C VAL A 104 8.76 6.04 -0.92
N ALA A 105 8.82 4.79 -1.39
CA ALA A 105 8.01 3.71 -0.86
C ALA A 105 8.59 3.24 0.47
N VAL A 106 7.76 3.26 1.51
CA VAL A 106 8.03 2.67 2.81
C VAL A 106 7.46 1.27 2.79
N ILE A 107 8.33 0.26 2.64
CA ILE A 107 7.92 -1.14 2.54
C ILE A 107 8.25 -1.83 3.85
N THR A 108 7.26 -2.43 4.50
CA THR A 108 7.53 -3.32 5.63
C THR A 108 7.60 -4.75 5.14
N ILE A 109 8.71 -5.43 5.44
CA ILE A 109 8.90 -6.85 5.15
C ILE A 109 8.92 -7.66 6.44
N LEU A 110 8.38 -8.88 6.38
CA LEU A 110 8.42 -9.89 7.42
C LEU A 110 9.40 -11.00 7.04
N ARG A 111 10.35 -11.30 7.92
CA ARG A 111 11.28 -12.43 7.79
C ARG A 111 11.56 -13.03 9.16
N ASP A 112 11.41 -14.35 9.30
CA ASP A 112 11.72 -15.08 10.54
C ASP A 112 11.06 -14.45 11.79
N GLY A 113 9.81 -14.00 11.64
CA GLY A 113 9.04 -13.35 12.71
C GLY A 113 9.41 -11.89 13.01
N LYS A 114 10.35 -11.29 12.24
CA LYS A 114 10.80 -9.90 12.42
C LYS A 114 10.31 -9.02 11.30
N PHE A 115 9.82 -7.83 11.68
CA PHE A 115 9.43 -6.78 10.75
C PHE A 115 10.59 -5.80 10.55
N THR A 116 10.85 -5.46 9.29
CA THR A 116 11.87 -4.48 8.91
C THR A 116 11.30 -3.51 7.88
N THR A 117 11.59 -2.23 8.04
CA THR A 117 11.25 -1.20 7.04
C THR A 117 12.37 -1.08 6.02
N VAL A 118 12.04 -1.23 4.74
CA VAL A 118 12.93 -1.09 3.59
C VAL A 118 12.43 0.08 2.73
N PRO A 119 13.14 1.23 2.72
CA PRO A 119 12.78 2.35 1.86
C PRO A 119 13.26 2.11 0.42
N GLU A 120 12.39 2.38 -0.56
CA GLU A 120 12.73 2.34 -1.98
C GLU A 120 12.40 3.67 -2.66
N LYS A 121 13.32 4.22 -3.45
CA LYS A 121 13.04 5.44 -4.23
C LYS A 121 11.98 5.16 -5.28
N LEU A 122 11.11 6.13 -5.52
CA LEU A 122 10.05 6.03 -6.53
C LEU A 122 10.31 6.86 -7.80
N ASN A 123 11.57 7.23 -8.06
CA ASN A 123 12.00 8.05 -9.21
C ASN A 123 12.77 7.25 -10.26
#